data_AF-A0A379TMJ8-F1
#
_entry.id   AF-A0A379TMJ8-F1
#
_cell.length_a   1.000
_cell.length_b   1.000
_cell.length_c   1.000
_cell.angle_alpha   90.00
_cell.angle_beta   90.00
_cell.angle_gamma   90.00
#
_symmetry.space_group_name_H-M   'P 1'
#
loop_
_entity.id
_entity.type
_entity.pdbx_description
1 polymer ?
#
loop_
_entity_poly.entity_id
_entity_poly.type
_entity_poly.pdbx_seq_one_letter_code
_entity_poly.pdbx_strand_id
1 'polypeptide(L)' 'MTDVTVKALAAERQVSVDRLVQQFADAGIRKSADDSVSAQEKQTLLAHLNREAGSGPIN' A
#
# COMPACT_ATOMS: atom_id res chain seq x y z
N MET A 1 1.83 10.71 14.85
CA MET A 1 2.56 10.58 13.58
C MET A 1 3.16 9.18 13.57
N THR A 2 2.78 8.35 12.58
CA THR A 2 3.25 6.96 12.47
C THR A 2 3.92 6.85 11.11
N ASP A 3 5.19 7.26 11.06
CA ASP A 3 6.02 7.13 9.88
C ASP A 3 6.75 5.79 9.96
N VAL A 4 6.31 4.84 9.12
CA VAL A 4 6.88 3.50 9.04
C VAL A 4 7.37 3.28 7.62
N THR A 5 8.62 2.86 7.44
CA THR A 5 9.17 2.68 6.09
C THR A 5 8.37 1.66 5.28
N VAL A 6 8.26 1.86 3.97
CA VAL A 6 7.56 0.93 3.06
C VAL A 6 8.10 -0.48 3.27
N LYS A 7 9.43 -0.62 3.39
CA LYS A 7 10.11 -1.88 3.68
C LYS A 7 9.71 -2.51 5.01
N ALA A 8 9.63 -1.71 6.09
CA ALA A 8 9.23 -2.22 7.41
C ALA A 8 7.74 -2.61 7.43
N LEU A 9 6.88 -1.78 6.86
CA LEU A 9 5.45 -2.04 6.79
C LEU A 9 5.13 -3.26 5.91
N ALA A 10 5.81 -3.40 4.78
CA ALA A 10 5.73 -4.56 3.90
C ALA A 10 6.14 -5.85 4.62
N ALA A 11 7.28 -5.80 5.32
CA ALA A 11 7.77 -6.93 6.11
C ALA A 11 6.82 -7.29 7.26
N GLU A 12 6.26 -6.30 7.97
CA GLU A 12 5.28 -6.51 9.04
C GLU A 12 3.94 -7.07 8.53
N ARG A 13 3.45 -6.57 7.39
CA ARG A 13 2.16 -6.98 6.82
C ARG A 13 2.26 -8.22 5.94
N GLN A 14 3.47 -8.76 5.76
CA GLN A 14 3.76 -9.87 4.86
C GLN A 14 3.31 -9.59 3.41
N VAL A 15 3.35 -8.32 3.01
CA VAL A 15 2.97 -7.86 1.66
C VAL A 15 4.24 -7.39 0.97
N SER A 16 4.42 -7.68 -0.32
CA SER A 16 5.61 -7.23 -1.05
C SER A 16 5.70 -5.71 -1.07
N VAL A 17 6.91 -5.18 -0.86
CA VAL A 17 7.22 -3.74 -1.02
C VAL A 17 6.76 -3.25 -2.39
N ASP A 18 7.01 -4.04 -3.43
CA ASP A 18 6.59 -3.76 -4.80
C ASP A 18 5.06 -3.60 -4.93
N ARG A 19 4.29 -4.51 -4.32
CA ARG A 19 2.82 -4.43 -4.26
C ARG A 19 2.33 -3.17 -3.52
N LEU A 20 3.01 -2.82 -2.43
CA LEU A 20 2.70 -1.62 -1.66
C LEU A 20 2.96 -0.37 -2.52
N VAL A 21 4.16 -0.28 -3.11
CA VAL A 21 4.61 0.80 -4.00
C VAL A 21 3.71 0.94 -5.22
N GLN A 22 3.35 -0.16 -5.87
CA GLN A 22 2.45 -0.15 -7.02
C GLN A 22 1.08 0.43 -6.68
N GLN A 23 0.50 0.01 -5.55
CA GLN A 23 -0.80 0.50 -5.14
C GLN A 23 -0.77 1.97 -4.68
N PHE A 24 0.33 2.41 -4.07
CA PHE A 24 0.54 3.84 -3.85
C PHE A 24 0.60 4.57 -5.20
N ALA A 25 1.38 4.05 -6.16
CA ALA A 25 1.55 4.66 -7.47
C ALA A 25 0.23 4.74 -8.25
N ASP A 26 -0.63 3.73 -8.13
CA ASP A 26 -1.99 3.69 -8.69
C ASP A 26 -2.89 4.77 -8.10
N ALA A 27 -2.79 5.00 -6.79
CA ALA A 27 -3.44 6.12 -6.10
C ALA A 27 -2.82 7.50 -6.42
N GLY A 28 -1.83 7.57 -7.30
CA GLY A 28 -1.08 8.80 -7.64
C GLY A 28 0.00 9.18 -6.63
N ILE A 29 0.27 8.31 -5.65
CA ILE A 29 1.24 8.50 -4.58
C ILE A 29 2.53 7.76 -4.97
N ARG A 30 3.55 8.47 -5.43
CA ARG A 30 4.83 7.84 -5.80
C ARG A 30 5.68 7.57 -4.56
N LYS A 31 5.59 6.33 -4.04
CA LYS A 31 6.46 5.84 -2.96
C LYS A 31 7.49 4.85 -3.47
N SER A 32 8.63 4.78 -2.79
CA SER A 32 9.69 3.83 -3.09
C SER A 32 9.89 2.83 -1.94
N ALA A 33 10.56 1.72 -2.22
CA ALA A 33 10.90 0.70 -1.24
C ALA A 33 11.62 1.25 0.01
N ASP A 34 12.47 2.25 -0.21
CA ASP A 34 13.25 2.95 0.81
C ASP A 34 12.51 4.17 1.42
N ASP A 35 11.29 4.45 0.96
CA ASP A 35 10.54 5.64 1.34
C ASP A 35 9.62 5.40 2.56
N SER A 36 9.28 6.45 3.31
CA SER A 36 8.55 6.37 4.59
C SER A 36 7.04 6.44 4.42
N VAL A 37 6.29 5.38 4.73
CA VAL A 37 4.81 5.35 4.62
C VAL A 37 4.16 6.16 5.72
N SER A 38 3.37 7.14 5.30
CA SER A 38 2.49 7.86 6.21
C SER A 38 1.12 7.18 6.33
N ALA A 39 0.44 7.41 7.45
CA ALA A 39 -0.86 6.81 7.76
C ALA A 39 -1.90 7.04 6.66
N GLN A 40 -1.88 8.23 6.04
CA GLN A 40 -2.83 8.64 5.01
C GLN A 40 -2.66 7.84 3.72
N GLU A 41 -1.42 7.61 3.30
CA GLU A 41 -1.10 6.85 2.09
C GLU A 41 -1.54 5.40 2.29
N LYS A 42 -1.13 4.78 3.41
CA LYS A 42 -1.52 3.41 3.76
C LYS A 42 -3.04 3.25 3.71
N GLN A 43 -3.79 4.24 4.18
CA GLN A 43 -5.24 4.20 4.23
C GLN A 43 -5.86 4.20 2.84
N THR A 44 -5.35 5.03 1.91
CA THR A 44 -5.79 5.06 0.51
C THR A 44 -5.52 3.73 -0.19
N LEU A 45 -4.33 3.15 0.01
CA LEU A 45 -3.99 1.83 -0.50
C LEU A 45 -4.89 0.75 0.12
N LEU A 46 -5.09 0.73 1.44
CA LEU A 46 -5.99 -0.24 2.07
C LEU A 46 -7.42 -0.11 1.55
N ALA A 47 -7.90 1.10 1.29
CA ALA A 47 -9.21 1.34 0.70
C ALA A 47 -9.29 0.83 -0.75
N HIS A 48 -8.24 1.04 -1.56
CA HIS A 48 -8.12 0.47 -2.91
C HIS A 48 -8.06 -1.06 -2.85
N LEU A 49 -7.13 -1.63 -2.10
CA LEU A 49 -6.96 -3.07 -1.97
C LEU A 49 -8.20 -3.77 -1.40
N ASN A 50 -8.91 -3.15 -0.45
CA ASN A 50 -10.17 -3.69 0.09
C ASN A 50 -11.31 -3.58 -0.93
N ARG A 51 -11.28 -2.57 -1.80
CA ARG A 51 -12.22 -2.42 -2.93
C ARG A 51 -11.91 -3.42 -4.05
N GLU A 52 -10.65 -3.69 -4.34
CA GLU A 52 -10.21 -4.68 -5.33
C GLU A 52 -10.37 -6.13 -4.83
N ALA A 53 -10.03 -6.41 -3.56
CA ALA A 53 -10.25 -7.71 -2.92
C ALA A 53 -11.74 -8.03 -2.70
N GLY A 54 -12.59 -7.00 -2.53
CA GLY A 54 -14.05 -7.14 -2.50
C GLY A 54 -14.70 -7.22 -3.89
N SER A 55 -13.93 -6.96 -4.95
CA SER A 55 -14.36 -7.03 -6.35
C SER A 55 -13.57 -8.11 -7.08
N GLY A 56 -13.55 -9.33 -6.53
CA GLY A 56 -13.31 -10.49 -7.39
C GLY A 56 -14.38 -10.47 -8.49
N PRO A 57 -14.00 -10.53 -9.78
CA PRO A 57 -14.98 -10.49 -10.86
C PRO A 57 -15.99 -11.62 -10.62
N ILE A 58 -17.26 -11.25 -10.50
CA ILE A 58 -18.37 -12.14 -10.73
C ILE A 58 -18.21 -12.73 -12.13
N ASN A 59 -17.74 -13.97 -12.24
CA ASN A 59 -17.89 -14.79 -13.43
C ASN A 59 -18.05 -16.27 -13.07
#